data_AF-X1U1E5-F1
#
_entry.id   AF-X1U1E5-F1
#
_cell.length_a   1.000
_cell.length_b   1.000
_cell.length_c   1.000
_cell.angle_alpha   90.00
_cell.angle_beta   90.00
_cell.angle_gamma   90.00
#
_symmetry.space_group_name_H-M   'P 1'
#
loop_
_entity.id
_entity.type
_entity.pdbx_description
1 polymer ?
#
loop_
_entity_poly.entity_id
_entity_poly.type
_entity_poly.pdbx_seq_one_letter_code
_entity_poly.pdbx_strand_id
1 'polypeptide(L)' 'MLSEDRYFKTLSEDDLWKRYCGFFDLSIDAFMDIQKELLMDQIEMVSDSALGKKIMGNQ' A
#
# COMPACT_ATOMS: atom_id res chain seq x y z
N MET A 1 5.26 13.98 20.88
CA MET A 1 6.45 13.57 20.09
C MET A 1 6.46 12.05 20.06
N LEU A 2 6.66 11.48 18.87
CA LEU A 2 5.91 10.34 18.32
C LEU A 2 6.28 8.99 18.95
N SER A 3 5.28 8.14 19.20
CA SER A 3 5.42 6.78 19.76
C SER A 3 6.28 5.83 18.92
N GLU A 4 6.57 6.19 17.66
CA GLU A 4 7.35 5.40 16.72
C GLU A 4 8.87 5.52 16.95
N ASP A 5 9.37 6.63 17.51
CA ASP A 5 10.82 6.86 17.70
C ASP A 5 11.48 5.82 18.64
N ARG A 6 10.66 5.16 19.47
CA ARG A 6 11.14 4.07 20.35
C ARG A 6 11.72 2.90 19.56
N TYR A 7 11.16 2.60 18.39
CA TYR A 7 11.54 1.42 17.62
C TYR A 7 12.96 1.56 17.07
N PHE A 8 13.34 2.77 16.62
CA PHE A 8 14.72 3.06 16.19
C PHE A 8 15.77 2.90 17.29
N LYS A 9 15.35 2.91 18.58
CA LYS A 9 16.24 2.72 19.73
C LYS A 9 16.23 1.30 20.27
N THR A 10 15.21 0.50 19.99
CA THR A 10 15.00 -0.81 20.63
C THR A 10 15.08 -1.99 19.67
N LEU A 11 14.83 -1.78 18.38
CA LEU A 11 14.83 -2.85 17.38
C LEU A 11 16.22 -2.98 16.73
N SER A 12 16.55 -4.19 16.29
CA SER A 12 17.69 -4.42 15.42
C SER A 12 17.45 -3.82 14.03
N GLU A 13 18.52 -3.66 13.23
CA GLU A 13 18.38 -3.21 11.84
C GLU A 13 17.48 -4.15 11.02
N ASP A 14 17.59 -5.46 11.23
CA ASP A 14 16.73 -6.46 10.56
C ASP A 14 15.26 -6.35 10.99
N ASP A 15 14.99 -6.09 12.28
CA ASP A 15 13.63 -5.91 12.78
C ASP A 15 13.02 -4.59 12.33
N LEU A 16 13.84 -3.52 12.25
CA LEU A 16 13.45 -2.25 11.65
C LEU A 16 13.13 -2.43 10.16
N TRP A 17 13.99 -3.15 9.44
CA TRP A 17 13.81 -3.48 8.03
C TRP A 17 12.53 -4.28 7.83
N LYS A 18 12.27 -5.35 8.59
CA LYS A 18 11.02 -6.10 8.48
C LYS A 18 9.79 -5.26 8.83
N ARG A 19 9.87 -4.42 9.87
CA ARG A 19 8.76 -3.58 10.32
C ARG A 19 8.34 -2.54 9.28
N TYR A 20 9.29 -1.85 8.67
CA TYR A 20 9.03 -0.72 7.77
C TYR A 20 9.18 -1.07 6.29
N CYS A 21 9.91 -2.14 5.99
CA CYS A 21 10.40 -2.50 4.67
C CYS A 21 10.22 -4.01 4.39
N GLY A 22 9.51 -4.77 5.25
CA GLY A 22 9.30 -6.22 5.10
C GLY A 22 8.49 -6.64 3.88
N PHE A 23 7.99 -5.68 3.09
CA PHE A 23 7.44 -5.93 1.77
C PHE A 23 8.51 -6.22 0.70
N PHE A 24 9.80 -5.96 0.98
CA PHE A 24 10.89 -6.28 0.03
C PHE A 24 11.19 -7.77 -0.12
N ASP A 25 10.62 -8.64 0.73
CA ASP A 25 10.71 -10.10 0.55
C ASP A 25 9.75 -10.61 -0.55
N LEU A 26 8.90 -9.74 -1.12
CA LEU A 26 8.06 -10.07 -2.26
C LEU A 26 8.90 -10.10 -3.54
N SER A 27 8.71 -11.15 -4.35
CA SER A 27 9.12 -11.07 -5.76
C SER A 27 8.32 -9.96 -6.46
N ILE A 28 8.85 -9.45 -7.57
CA ILE A 28 8.14 -8.47 -8.40
C ILE A 28 6.76 -8.98 -8.80
N ASP A 29 6.63 -10.27 -9.12
CA ASP A 29 5.35 -10.87 -9.46
C ASP A 29 4.36 -10.82 -8.29
N ALA A 30 4.78 -11.25 -7.09
CA ALA A 30 3.94 -11.23 -5.90
C ALA A 30 3.54 -9.80 -5.49
N PHE A 31 4.45 -8.83 -5.66
CA PHE A 31 4.15 -7.43 -5.45
C PHE A 31 3.09 -6.93 -6.44
N MET A 32 3.25 -7.23 -7.74
CA MET A 32 2.32 -6.79 -8.78
C MET A 32 0.93 -7.41 -8.62
N ASP A 33 0.83 -8.66 -8.17
CA ASP A 33 -0.45 -9.29 -7.83
C ASP A 33 -1.17 -8.50 -6.73
N ILE A 34 -0.47 -8.14 -5.65
CA ILE A 34 -1.04 -7.32 -4.56
C ILE A 34 -1.44 -5.93 -5.08
N GLN A 35 -0.59 -5.29 -5.88
CA GLN A 35 -0.90 -3.96 -6.41
C GLN A 35 -2.13 -3.98 -7.32
N LYS A 36 -2.32 -5.05 -8.10
CA LYS A 36 -3.47 -5.20 -8.98
C LYS A 36 -4.77 -5.31 -8.20
N GLU A 37 -4.83 -6.16 -7.18
CA GLU A 37 -6.03 -6.30 -6.34
C GLU A 37 -6.38 -4.99 -5.63
N LEU A 38 -5.38 -4.33 -5.01
CA LEU A 38 -5.58 -3.04 -4.36
C LEU A 38 -6.08 -1.95 -5.32
N LEU A 39 -5.58 -1.93 -6.55
CA LEU A 39 -6.01 -0.99 -7.56
C LEU A 39 -7.48 -1.24 -7.95
N MET A 40 -7.90 -2.50 -8.09
CA MET A 40 -9.29 -2.82 -8.41
C MET A 40 -10.24 -2.41 -7.29
N ASP A 41 -9.88 -2.65 -6.03
CA ASP A 41 -10.66 -2.20 -4.87
C ASP A 41 -10.82 -0.67 -4.83
N GLN A 42 -9.75 0.06 -5.15
CA GLN A 42 -9.78 1.52 -5.22
C GLN A 42 -10.65 2.02 -6.39
N ILE A 43 -10.57 1.36 -7.54
CA ILE A 43 -11.40 1.68 -8.70
C ILE A 43 -12.88 1.46 -8.37
N GLU A 44 -13.24 0.34 -7.75
CA GLU A 44 -14.60 0.04 -7.30
C GLU A 44 -15.11 1.10 -6.30
N MET A 45 -14.27 1.48 -5.34
CA MET A 45 -14.63 2.51 -4.37
C MET A 45 -14.87 3.88 -5.02
N VAL A 46 -14.07 4.24 -6.04
CA VAL A 46 -14.12 5.56 -6.67
C VAL A 46 -15.08 5.64 -7.85
N SER A 47 -15.47 4.51 -8.45
CA SER A 47 -16.27 4.46 -9.69
C SER A 47 -17.61 5.18 -9.56
N ASP A 48 -18.20 5.16 -8.36
CA ASP A 48 -19.49 5.79 -8.11
C ASP A 48 -19.42 7.30 -7.83
N SER A 49 -18.21 7.83 -7.60
CA SER A 49 -17.99 9.26 -7.44
C SER A 49 -18.25 10.02 -8.74
N ALA A 50 -18.60 11.30 -8.63
CA ALA A 50 -18.80 12.16 -9.80
C ALA A 50 -17.56 12.22 -10.71
N LEU A 51 -16.36 12.23 -10.11
CA LEU A 51 -15.11 12.20 -10.84
C LEU A 51 -14.89 10.84 -11.51
N GLY A 52 -15.14 9.74 -10.78
CA GLY A 52 -15.02 8.38 -11.30
C GLY A 52 -15.88 8.15 -12.53
N LYS A 53 -17.16 8.52 -12.47
CA LYS A 53 -18.10 8.43 -13.61
C LYS A 53 -17.62 9.20 -14.84
N LYS A 54 -17.05 10.39 -14.63
CA LYS A 54 -16.50 11.22 -15.72
C LYS A 54 -15.25 10.60 -16.34
N ILE A 55 -14.33 10.09 -15.52
CA ILE A 55 -13.10 9.44 -15.99
C ILE A 55 -13.42 8.14 -16.76
N MET A 56 -14.41 7.37 -16.28
CA MET A 56 -14.79 6.08 -16.87
C MET A 56 -15.70 6.19 -18.11
N GLY A 57 -16.05 7.41 -18.54
CA GLY A 57 -16.88 7.61 -19.73
C GLY A 57 -18.36 7.22 -19.55
N ASN A 58 -18.84 7.15 -18.31
CA ASN A 58 -20.24 6.85 -17.97
C ASN A 58 -21.12 8.13 -17.94
N GLN A 59 -20.75 9.16 -18.70
CA GLN A 59 -21.45 10.44 -18.82
C GLN A 59 -21.76 10.79 -20.27
#